data_AF-A0AA88DXM9-F1
#
_entry.id   AF-A0AA88DXM9-F1
#
_cell.length_a   1.000
_cell.length_b   1.000
_cell.length_c   1.000
_cell.angle_alpha   90.00
_cell.angle_beta   90.00
_cell.angle_gamma   90.00
#
_symmetry.space_group_name_H-M   'P 1'
#
loop_
_entity.id
_entity.type
_entity.pdbx_description
1 polymer ?
#
loop_
_entity_poly.entity_id
_entity_poly.type
_entity_poly.pdbx_seq_one_letter_code
_entity_poly.pdbx_strand_id
1 'polypeptide(L)'
;MPNASKECQLFLTDLVNGGDVLVTIGRAYIDCVPTDAVHGIPLGEENVRVTITIPKLKRALLPIPTNEATCIEEAVGGFVAWSKILVVVQTSLSQASQGPSHAPVREAEGSKRTKKRARRKKIQSQPEV
;
A
#
# COMPACT_ATOMS: atom_id res chain seq x y z
N MET A 1 -23.79 8.82 13.32
CA MET A 1 -22.90 7.71 13.70
C MET A 1 -21.56 7.94 13.02
N PRO A 2 -20.44 8.20 13.72
CA PRO A 2 -19.15 8.24 13.06
C PRO A 2 -18.75 6.79 12.79
N ASN A 3 -18.97 6.35 11.56
CA ASN A 3 -18.39 5.14 11.02
C ASN A 3 -16.86 5.22 11.16
N ALA A 4 -16.25 4.19 11.75
CA ALA A 4 -14.81 4.17 11.96
C ALA A 4 -14.12 4.31 10.59
N SER A 5 -13.27 5.33 10.46
CA SER A 5 -12.51 5.58 9.23
C SER A 5 -11.03 5.48 9.49
N LYS A 6 -10.32 4.86 8.54
CA LYS A 6 -8.86 4.67 8.60
C LYS A 6 -8.17 5.51 7.53
N GLU A 7 -6.99 6.02 7.83
CA GLU A 7 -6.18 6.71 6.85
C GLU A 7 -5.77 5.76 5.72
N CYS A 8 -5.88 6.25 4.49
CA CYS A 8 -5.62 5.45 3.30
C CYS A 8 -4.96 6.27 2.19
N GLN A 9 -4.25 5.55 1.33
CA GLN A 9 -3.71 6.05 0.07
C GLN A 9 -4.63 5.57 -1.05
N LEU A 10 -4.98 6.48 -1.96
CA LEU A 10 -5.89 6.23 -3.07
C LEU A 10 -5.14 6.30 -4.38
N PHE A 11 -5.28 5.24 -5.18
CA PHE A 11 -4.59 5.07 -6.44
C PHE A 11 -5.56 5.10 -7.62
N LEU A 12 -5.05 5.43 -8.80
CA LEU A 12 -5.72 5.19 -10.07
C LEU A 12 -4.82 4.34 -10.97
N THR A 13 -5.41 3.43 -11.71
CA THR A 13 -4.69 2.68 -12.73
C THR A 13 -4.44 3.57 -13.95
N ASP A 14 -3.17 3.75 -14.30
CA ASP A 14 -2.77 4.40 -15.55
C ASP A 14 -2.92 3.40 -16.70
N LEU A 15 -3.96 3.59 -17.51
CA LEU A 15 -4.24 2.72 -18.65
C LEU A 15 -3.24 2.90 -19.81
N VAL A 16 -2.50 4.02 -19.85
CA VAL A 16 -1.58 4.34 -20.94
C VAL A 16 -0.18 3.79 -20.64
N ASN A 17 0.32 4.08 -19.44
CA ASN A 17 1.67 3.67 -19.03
C ASN A 17 1.69 2.33 -18.27
N GLY A 18 0.53 1.88 -17.80
CA GLY A 18 0.41 0.72 -16.93
C GLY A 18 0.78 1.04 -15.48
N GLY A 19 0.15 0.29 -14.56
CA GLY A 19 0.40 0.39 -13.12
C GLY A 19 -0.51 1.38 -12.40
N ASP A 20 -0.34 1.47 -11.08
CA ASP A 20 -1.18 2.27 -10.21
C ASP A 20 -0.43 3.52 -9.72
N VAL A 21 -1.06 4.68 -9.88
CA VAL A 21 -0.49 5.99 -9.54
C VAL A 21 -1.19 6.53 -8.31
N LEU A 22 -0.41 6.96 -7.31
CA LEU A 22 -0.93 7.61 -6.11
C LEU A 22 -1.51 8.98 -6.47
N VAL A 23 -2.83 9.13 -6.36
CA VAL A 23 -3.50 10.39 -6.71
C VAL A 23 -3.84 11.23 -5.49
N THR A 24 -4.13 10.60 -4.34
CA THR A 24 -4.50 11.35 -3.14
C THR A 24 -4.37 10.51 -1.86
N ILE A 25 -4.37 11.19 -0.73
CA ILE A 25 -4.45 10.59 0.60
C ILE A 25 -5.77 11.01 1.23
N GLY A 26 -6.41 10.07 1.93
CA GLY A 26 -7.75 10.26 2.45
C GLY A 26 -8.04 9.37 3.64
N ARG A 27 -9.34 9.18 3.88
CA ARG A 27 -9.86 8.26 4.88
C ARG A 27 -10.84 7.31 4.22
N ALA A 28 -10.71 6.01 4.48
CA ALA A 28 -11.62 4.98 4.00
C ALA A 28 -12.54 4.53 5.12
N TYR A 29 -13.82 4.34 4.79
CA TYR A 29 -14.86 3.89 5.71
C TYR A 29 -15.11 2.39 5.51
N ILE A 30 -14.45 1.57 6.32
CA ILE A 30 -14.36 0.11 6.09
C ILE A 30 -15.67 -0.60 6.43
N ASP A 31 -16.48 -0.04 7.33
CA ASP A 31 -17.75 -0.62 7.77
C ASP A 31 -18.93 -0.22 6.87
N CYS A 32 -18.67 0.14 5.60
CA CYS A 32 -19.71 0.46 4.63
C CYS A 32 -20.36 -0.81 4.06
N VAL A 33 -21.69 -0.78 3.95
CA VAL A 33 -22.47 -1.86 3.31
C VAL A 33 -22.71 -1.56 1.83
N PRO A 34 -22.92 -2.56 0.96
CA PRO A 34 -23.13 -2.34 -0.48
C PRO A 34 -24.31 -1.41 -0.81
N THR A 35 -25.30 -1.33 0.08
CA THR A 35 -26.48 -0.45 -0.06
C THR A 35 -26.22 0.98 0.38
N ASP A 36 -25.08 1.27 1.01
CA ASP A 36 -24.72 2.64 1.36
C ASP A 36 -24.52 3.44 0.06
N ALA A 37 -25.11 4.63 0.02
CA ALA A 37 -25.00 5.50 -1.13
C ALA A 37 -23.92 6.59 -0.93
N VAL A 38 -23.25 6.95 -2.01
CA VAL A 38 -22.43 8.15 -2.13
C VAL A 38 -23.07 8.99 -3.24
N HIS A 39 -23.50 10.21 -2.91
CA HIS A 39 -24.26 11.08 -3.82
C HIS A 39 -25.49 10.40 -4.47
N GLY A 40 -26.21 9.58 -3.71
CA GLY A 40 -27.41 8.86 -4.18
C GLY A 40 -27.13 7.60 -5.00
N ILE A 41 -25.85 7.27 -5.25
CA ILE A 41 -25.44 6.06 -5.97
C ILE A 41 -24.98 5.01 -4.96
N PRO A 42 -25.58 3.80 -4.92
CA PRO A 42 -25.11 2.71 -4.08
C PRO A 42 -23.65 2.32 -4.39
N LEU A 43 -22.85 2.04 -3.35
CA LEU A 43 -21.45 1.65 -3.49
C LEU A 43 -21.31 0.31 -4.23
N GLY A 44 -22.21 -0.64 -3.98
CA GLY A 44 -22.02 -2.02 -4.43
C GLY A 44 -20.93 -2.76 -3.66
N GLU A 45 -20.63 -3.98 -4.09
CA GLU A 45 -19.73 -4.88 -3.35
C GLU A 45 -18.25 -4.52 -3.48
N GLU A 46 -17.86 -3.88 -4.58
CA GLU A 46 -16.46 -3.64 -4.94
C GLU A 46 -15.94 -2.26 -4.56
N ASN A 47 -16.82 -1.36 -4.11
CA ASN A 47 -16.45 0.00 -3.76
C ASN A 47 -16.56 0.26 -2.26
N VAL A 48 -15.82 1.27 -1.83
CA VAL A 48 -15.82 1.78 -0.48
C VAL A 48 -15.98 3.29 -0.51
N ARG A 49 -16.67 3.85 0.48
CA ARG A 49 -16.72 5.31 0.66
C ARG A 49 -15.37 5.80 1.15
N VAL A 50 -14.86 6.85 0.53
CA VAL A 50 -13.63 7.51 0.96
C VAL A 50 -13.81 9.03 0.99
N THR A 51 -13.05 9.70 1.84
CA THR A 51 -12.93 11.16 1.87
C THR A 51 -11.55 11.56 1.44
N ILE A 52 -11.46 12.60 0.61
CA ILE A 52 -10.19 13.12 0.13
C ILE A 52 -9.68 14.20 1.09
N THR A 53 -8.45 14.03 1.59
CA THR A 53 -7.83 14.99 2.54
C THR A 53 -6.68 15.74 1.88
N ILE A 54 -5.75 15.03 1.23
CA ILE A 54 -4.51 15.62 0.69
C ILE A 54 -4.38 15.24 -0.80
N PRO A 55 -4.72 16.15 -1.73
CA PRO A 55 -4.56 15.89 -3.16
C PRO A 55 -3.06 15.80 -3.51
N LYS A 56 -2.65 14.70 -4.12
CA LYS A 56 -1.28 14.53 -4.67
C LYS A 56 -1.23 14.88 -6.16
N LEU A 57 -2.26 14.48 -6.90
CA LEU A 57 -2.44 14.79 -8.31
C LEU A 57 -3.77 15.51 -8.53
N LYS A 58 -3.76 16.84 -8.39
CA LYS A 58 -4.96 17.69 -8.36
C LYS A 58 -5.89 17.52 -9.57
N ARG A 59 -5.30 17.47 -10.76
CA ARG A 59 -6.03 17.37 -12.05
C ARG A 59 -6.37 15.95 -12.48
N ALA A 60 -6.09 14.95 -11.64
CA ALA A 60 -6.55 13.59 -11.93
C ALA A 60 -8.08 13.56 -11.84
N LEU A 61 -8.70 12.84 -12.78
CA LEU A 61 -10.15 12.64 -12.80
C LEU A 61 -10.54 11.61 -11.74
N LEU A 62 -11.72 11.78 -11.15
CA LEU A 62 -12.28 10.77 -10.27
C LEU A 62 -12.66 9.52 -11.08
N PRO A 63 -12.49 8.32 -10.51
CA PRO A 63 -12.91 7.09 -11.17
C PRO A 63 -14.44 7.03 -11.31
N ILE A 64 -15.16 7.63 -10.34
CA ILE A 64 -16.61 7.84 -10.40
C ILE A 64 -16.85 9.33 -10.15
N PRO A 65 -17.06 10.13 -11.22
CA PRO A 65 -17.41 11.55 -11.09
C PRO A 65 -18.74 11.72 -10.33
N THR A 66 -18.85 12.79 -9.55
CA THR A 66 -20.08 13.19 -8.88
C THR A 66 -20.64 14.45 -9.53
N ASN A 67 -21.86 14.85 -9.15
CA ASN A 67 -22.45 16.12 -9.59
C ASN A 67 -21.67 17.35 -9.07
N GLU A 68 -20.89 17.19 -8.00
CA GLU A 68 -20.17 18.26 -7.33
C GLU A 68 -18.68 18.29 -7.69
N ALA A 69 -18.09 17.15 -8.08
CA ALA A 69 -16.67 17.05 -8.36
C ALA A 69 -16.37 16.06 -9.50
N THR A 70 -15.45 16.46 -10.36
CA THR A 70 -14.94 15.64 -11.48
C THR A 70 -13.46 15.29 -11.32
N CYS A 71 -12.72 16.10 -10.56
CA CYS A 71 -11.29 15.90 -10.30
C CYS A 71 -10.96 15.84 -8.81
N ILE A 72 -9.74 15.39 -8.48
CA ILE A 72 -9.29 15.19 -7.10
C ILE A 72 -9.35 16.49 -6.29
N GLU A 73 -9.00 17.63 -6.88
CA GLU A 73 -9.00 18.91 -6.15
C GLU A 73 -10.41 19.42 -5.80
N GLU A 74 -11.40 19.17 -6.65
CA GLU A 74 -12.80 19.52 -6.41
C GLU A 74 -13.43 18.63 -5.33
N ALA A 75 -12.99 17.36 -5.24
CA ALA A 75 -13.52 16.40 -4.27
C ALA A 75 -12.87 16.46 -2.88
N VAL A 76 -11.96 17.41 -2.64
CA VAL A 76 -11.33 17.59 -1.32
C VAL A 76 -12.39 17.93 -0.27
N GLY A 77 -12.43 17.16 0.82
CA GLY A 77 -13.44 17.29 1.87
C GLY A 77 -14.79 16.64 1.56
N GLY A 78 -14.99 16.15 0.32
CA GLY A 78 -16.19 15.43 -0.10
C GLY A 78 -16.11 13.92 0.15
N PHE A 79 -17.20 13.22 -0.20
CA PHE A 79 -17.27 11.76 -0.20
C PHE A 79 -17.29 11.24 -1.64
N VAL A 80 -16.42 10.29 -1.94
CA VAL A 80 -16.39 9.64 -3.25
C VAL A 80 -16.38 8.13 -3.09
N ALA A 81 -16.93 7.42 -4.08
CA ALA A 81 -16.84 5.97 -4.15
C ALA A 81 -15.51 5.59 -4.80
N TRP A 82 -14.79 4.65 -4.20
CA TRP A 82 -13.51 4.16 -4.72
C TRP A 82 -13.44 2.65 -4.72
N SER A 83 -12.83 2.06 -5.76
CA SER A 83 -12.67 0.61 -5.84
C SER A 83 -11.73 0.10 -4.75
N LYS A 84 -12.15 -0.92 -4.01
CA LYS A 84 -11.41 -1.47 -2.86
C LYS A 84 -9.97 -1.88 -3.21
N ILE A 85 -9.75 -2.36 -4.42
CA ILE A 85 -8.42 -2.77 -4.91
C ILE A 85 -7.43 -1.59 -5.05
N LEU A 86 -7.94 -0.36 -5.19
CA LEU A 86 -7.14 0.86 -5.35
C LEU A 86 -7.04 1.68 -4.06
N VAL A 87 -7.52 1.12 -2.94
CA VAL A 87 -7.46 1.73 -1.61
C VAL A 87 -6.48 0.97 -0.75
N VAL A 88 -5.37 1.61 -0.40
CA VAL A 88 -4.37 1.04 0.52
C VAL A 88 -4.55 1.68 1.89
N VAL A 89 -5.17 0.95 2.81
CA VAL A 89 -5.34 1.38 4.19
C VAL A 89 -4.05 1.14 4.96
N GLN A 90 -3.51 2.18 5.59
CA GLN A 90 -2.36 2.02 6.48
C GLN A 90 -2.85 1.37 7.77
N THR A 91 -2.82 0.04 7.81
CA THR A 91 -2.93 -0.68 9.07
C THR A 91 -1.57 -0.58 9.72
N SER A 92 -1.46 0.17 10.82
CA SER A 92 -0.27 0.20 11.66
C SER A 92 -0.04 -1.17 12.28
N LEU A 93 0.53 -2.09 11.50
CA LEU A 93 1.12 -3.32 12.00
C LEU A 93 2.54 -2.99 12.44
N SER A 94 2.73 -2.88 13.75
CA SER A 94 3.99 -3.25 14.37
C SER A 94 4.42 -4.63 13.82
N GLN A 95 5.47 -4.65 13.00
CA GLN A 95 6.28 -5.78 12.54
C GLN A 95 5.62 -7.18 12.53
N ALA A 96 5.24 -7.67 11.35
CA ALA A 96 5.46 -9.06 10.95
C ALA A 96 5.20 -9.23 9.43
N SER A 97 6.30 -9.35 8.68
CA SER A 97 6.43 -10.30 7.57
C SER A 97 5.30 -10.40 6.53
N GLN A 98 5.39 -9.62 5.45
CA GLN A 98 4.94 -10.11 4.15
C GLN A 98 6.05 -9.85 3.12
N GLY A 99 6.74 -10.94 2.78
CA GLY A 99 7.83 -10.94 1.81
C GLY A 99 7.33 -10.74 0.37
N PRO A 100 8.26 -10.49 -0.57
CA PRO A 100 7.95 -10.25 -1.96
C PRO A 100 7.41 -11.52 -2.64
N SER A 101 6.19 -11.44 -3.13
CA SER A 101 5.64 -12.41 -4.07
C SER A 101 6.28 -12.20 -5.44
N HIS A 102 7.39 -12.89 -5.70
CA HIS A 102 7.82 -13.26 -7.04
C HIS A 102 8.70 -14.51 -6.94
N ALA A 103 8.12 -15.67 -7.18
CA ALA A 103 8.90 -16.83 -7.61
C ALA A 103 9.43 -16.53 -9.03
N PRO A 104 10.70 -16.86 -9.29
CA PRO A 104 10.92 -17.91 -10.25
C PRO A 104 11.80 -19.02 -9.66
N VAL A 105 11.31 -20.24 -9.84
CA VAL A 105 12.06 -21.49 -9.83
C VAL A 105 13.37 -21.35 -10.60
N ARG A 106 14.48 -21.77 -9.99
CA ARG A 106 15.63 -22.33 -10.71
C ARG A 106 16.60 -23.05 -9.78
N GLU A 107 16.67 -24.36 -9.98
CA GLU A 107 17.67 -25.29 -9.46
C GLU A 107 19.08 -24.89 -9.92
N ALA A 108 20.09 -25.07 -9.06
CA ALA A 108 21.43 -25.51 -9.46
C ALA A 108 22.26 -25.90 -8.23
N GLU A 109 22.80 -27.12 -8.31
CA GLU A 109 23.74 -27.74 -7.39
C GLU A 109 25.05 -26.95 -7.18
N GLY A 110 25.60 -27.11 -5.97
CA GLY A 110 27.02 -27.34 -5.67
C GLY A 110 28.09 -26.44 -6.29
N SER A 111 28.82 -25.68 -5.45
CA SER A 111 30.29 -25.64 -5.57
C SER A 111 30.97 -25.04 -4.34
N LYS A 112 31.98 -25.78 -3.85
CA LYS A 112 32.95 -25.39 -2.81
C LYS A 112 33.86 -24.27 -3.35
N ARG A 113 34.21 -23.27 -2.52
CA ARG A 113 35.62 -22.84 -2.27
C ARG A 113 35.78 -21.54 -1.46
N THR A 114 36.40 -21.72 -0.29
CA THR A 114 37.55 -20.97 0.26
C THR A 114 37.53 -19.43 0.32
N LYS A 115 37.73 -18.91 1.54
CA LYS A 115 38.72 -17.85 1.77
C LYS A 115 39.45 -18.05 3.10
N LYS A 116 40.70 -18.51 2.97
CA LYS A 116 41.80 -18.42 3.93
C LYS A 116 41.92 -16.99 4.46
N ARG A 117 42.12 -16.82 5.78
CA ARG A 117 42.96 -15.72 6.29
C ARG A 117 43.78 -16.20 7.49
N ALA A 118 45.10 -16.06 7.31
CA ALA A 118 46.20 -16.41 8.20
C ALA A 118 46.16 -15.56 9.48
N ARG A 119 46.44 -16.04 10.71
CA ARG A 119 47.62 -16.69 11.35
C ARG A 119 48.32 -15.70 12.31
N ARG A 120 48.68 -16.24 13.48
CA ARG A 120 49.62 -15.77 14.53
C ARG A 120 49.11 -14.81 15.62
N LYS A 121 49.07 -15.34 16.86
CA LYS A 121 50.01 -14.94 17.93
C LYS A 121 50.25 -16.12 18.89
N LYS A 122 51.50 -16.24 19.33
CA LYS A 122 52.14 -17.31 20.11
C LYS A 122 52.48 -16.74 21.48
N ILE A 123 52.00 -17.34 22.57
CA ILE A 123 52.44 -17.18 23.97
C ILE A 123 52.00 -18.50 24.61
N GLN A 124 52.79 -19.54 24.88
CA GLN A 124 54.05 -19.73 25.60
C GLN A 124 54.03 -19.24 27.05
N SER A 125 53.56 -20.12 27.94
CA SER A 125 53.93 -20.12 29.36
C SER A 125 53.47 -21.43 30.02
N GLN A 126 54.40 -22.35 30.23
CA GLN A 126 54.47 -23.17 31.44
C GLN A 126 55.95 -23.37 31.77
N PRO A 127 56.31 -23.19 33.05
CA PRO A 127 57.15 -24.21 33.69
C PRO A 127 56.72 -24.54 35.14
N GLU A 128 57.18 -25.72 35.57
CA GLU A 128 57.48 -26.16 36.95
C GLU A 128 56.28 -26.48 37.87
N VAL A 129 56.21 -27.62 38.58
CA VAL A 129 57.18 -28.66 39.03
C VAL A 129 56.56 -30.04 38.88
#